data_AF-A0A093GV70-F1
#
_entry.id   AF-A0A093GV70-F1
#
_cell.length_a   1.000
_cell.length_b   1.000
_cell.length_c   1.000
_cell.angle_alpha   90.00
_cell.angle_beta   90.00
_cell.angle_gamma   90.00
#
_symmetry.space_group_name_H-M   'P 1'
#
loop_
_entity.id
_entity.type
_entity.pdbx_description
1 polymer ?
#
loop_
_entity_poly.entity_id
_entity_poly.type
_entity_poly.pdbx_seq_one_letter_code
_entity_poly.pdbx_strand_id
1 'polypeptide(L)'
;GGEGLGKGGTKHHHKVLHDNIQGITKPATFCPARCGGIKRFSGPIYEEVCSVWKVILQNIIHNAVTHTEHAKRKTVIAMDVAYVLKHQGHTLYSFG
;
A
#
# COMPACT_ATOMS: atom_id res chain seq x y z
N GLY A 1 38.09 -28.00 19.37
CA GLY A 1 36.65 -27.97 19.62
C GLY A 1 36.23 -26.54 19.77
N GLY A 2 35.49 -26.00 18.80
CA GLY A 2 34.85 -24.70 18.92
C GLY A 2 33.35 -24.96 18.82
N GLU A 3 32.64 -24.72 19.90
CA GLU A 3 31.21 -25.02 20.06
C GLU A 3 30.38 -24.29 18.99
N GLY A 4 29.68 -25.08 18.18
CA GLY A 4 28.73 -24.59 17.21
C GLY A 4 27.46 -24.12 17.90
N LEU A 5 27.37 -22.83 18.21
CA LEU A 5 26.11 -22.19 18.55
C LEU A 5 25.35 -21.93 17.23
N GLY A 6 24.48 -22.87 16.88
CA GLY A 6 23.59 -22.74 15.73
C GLY A 6 22.83 -21.41 15.81
N LYS A 7 22.93 -20.61 14.74
CA LYS A 7 22.17 -19.36 14.60
C LYS A 7 20.67 -19.71 14.63
N GLY A 8 20.05 -19.60 15.80
CA GLY A 8 18.59 -19.64 15.92
C GLY A 8 18.02 -18.61 14.95
N GLY A 9 17.15 -19.06 14.04
CA GLY A 9 16.52 -18.20 13.04
C GLY A 9 15.93 -16.96 13.70
N THR A 10 16.24 -15.79 13.16
CA THR A 10 15.74 -14.51 13.64
C THR A 10 14.22 -14.56 13.64
N LYS A 11 13.60 -14.58 14.83
CA LYS A 11 12.15 -14.57 14.95
C LYS A 11 11.65 -13.28 14.30
N HIS A 12 10.86 -13.41 13.24
CA HIS A 12 10.19 -12.26 12.64
C HIS A 12 9.13 -11.76 13.62
N HIS A 13 9.37 -10.61 14.21
CA HIS A 13 8.36 -9.92 15.00
C HIS A 13 7.21 -9.54 14.07
N HIS A 14 5.98 -9.94 14.42
CA HIS A 14 4.79 -9.45 13.73
C HIS A 14 4.73 -7.93 13.92
N LYS A 15 4.60 -7.20 12.82
CA LYS A 15 4.53 -5.74 12.84
C LYS A 15 3.18 -5.34 13.43
N VAL A 16 3.20 -4.65 14.56
CA VAL A 16 1.98 -4.10 15.17
C VAL A 16 1.44 -3.00 14.27
N LEU A 17 0.15 -3.06 13.95
CA LEU A 17 -0.53 -2.04 13.16
C LEU A 17 -0.57 -0.73 13.97
N HIS A 18 -0.06 0.32 13.36
CA HIS A 18 -0.11 1.70 13.85
C HIS A 18 -0.51 2.61 12.68
N ASP A 19 -0.58 3.92 12.91
CA ASP A 19 -0.78 4.91 11.86
C ASP A 19 0.43 4.98 10.90
N ASN A 20 0.49 4.00 9.99
CA ASN A 20 1.55 3.84 8.99
C ASN A 20 1.57 4.98 7.96
N ILE A 21 0.59 5.89 7.98
CA ILE A 21 0.51 7.01 7.04
C ILE A 21 1.73 7.93 7.13
N GLN A 22 2.30 8.08 8.33
CA GLN A 22 3.54 8.84 8.54
C GLN A 22 4.78 8.11 8.00
N GLY A 23 4.68 6.82 7.72
CA GLY A 23 5.72 6.03 7.05
C GLY A 23 5.88 6.37 5.57
N ILE A 24 4.89 7.03 4.96
CA ILE A 24 5.02 7.61 3.64
C ILE A 24 5.83 8.90 3.76
N THR A 25 7.13 8.83 3.45
CA THR A 25 8.03 9.97 3.67
C THR A 25 7.85 11.07 2.62
N LYS A 26 8.22 12.32 2.96
CA LYS A 26 8.23 13.47 2.03
C LYS A 26 8.87 13.18 0.66
N PRO A 27 10.04 12.53 0.53
CA PRO A 27 10.56 12.17 -0.78
C PRO A 27 9.64 11.22 -1.55
N ALA A 28 8.97 10.27 -0.91
CA ALA A 28 8.03 9.36 -1.58
C ALA A 28 6.82 10.11 -2.17
N THR A 29 6.38 11.20 -1.54
CA THR A 29 5.35 12.10 -2.08
C THR A 29 5.87 13.01 -3.19
N PHE A 30 7.11 13.49 -3.07
CA PHE A 30 7.69 14.40 -4.05
C PHE A 30 8.15 13.70 -5.33
N CYS A 31 8.62 12.47 -5.28
CA CYS A 31 8.99 11.70 -6.47
C CYS A 31 7.88 11.68 -7.55
N PRO A 32 6.64 11.21 -7.27
CA PRO A 32 5.57 11.20 -8.26
C PRO A 32 5.18 12.62 -8.71
N ALA A 33 5.24 13.59 -7.81
CA ALA A 33 4.99 14.99 -8.16
C ALA A 33 6.03 15.58 -9.12
N ARG A 34 7.31 15.22 -8.96
CA ARG A 34 8.37 15.60 -9.89
C ARG A 34 8.17 14.91 -11.24
N CYS A 35 7.78 13.62 -11.25
CA CYS A 35 7.38 12.94 -12.48
C CYS A 35 6.20 13.63 -13.17
N GLY A 36 5.27 14.19 -12.39
CA GLY A 36 4.17 15.02 -12.88
C GLY A 36 4.56 16.45 -13.33
N GLY A 37 5.86 16.80 -13.32
CA GLY A 37 6.35 18.10 -13.79
C GLY A 37 6.25 19.24 -12.77
N ILE A 38 5.96 18.95 -11.49
CA ILE A 38 5.76 20.00 -10.48
C ILE A 38 7.11 20.59 -10.06
N LYS A 39 7.27 21.91 -10.23
CA LYS A 39 8.54 22.65 -9.98
C LYS A 39 8.73 23.12 -8.54
N ARG A 40 7.67 23.53 -7.84
CA ARG A 40 7.71 23.98 -6.44
C ARG A 40 6.50 23.46 -5.66
N PHE A 41 6.70 23.20 -4.37
CA PHE A 41 5.68 22.74 -3.42
C PHE A 41 5.55 23.73 -2.27
N SER A 42 4.33 23.95 -1.79
CA SER A 42 4.09 24.61 -0.52
C SER A 42 4.24 23.64 0.65
N GLY A 43 4.46 24.17 1.85
CA GLY A 43 4.70 23.41 3.08
C GLY A 43 3.65 22.35 3.45
N PRO A 44 2.33 22.61 3.36
CA PRO A 44 1.30 21.68 3.84
C PRO A 44 0.95 20.54 2.86
N ILE A 45 1.42 20.60 1.60
CA ILE A 45 0.98 19.65 0.56
C ILE A 45 1.34 18.20 0.92
N TYR A 46 2.41 17.98 1.68
CA TYR A 46 2.77 16.65 2.14
C TYR A 46 1.63 15.98 2.92
N GLU A 47 1.03 16.70 3.87
CA GLU A 47 -0.04 16.16 4.72
C GLU A 47 -1.33 15.96 3.92
N GLU A 48 -1.63 16.90 3.02
CA GLU A 48 -2.79 16.82 2.13
C GLU A 48 -2.72 15.62 1.18
N VAL A 49 -1.57 15.41 0.52
CA VAL A 49 -1.40 14.28 -0.41
C VAL A 49 -1.46 12.95 0.33
N CYS A 50 -0.87 12.86 1.53
CA CYS A 50 -1.01 11.66 2.37
C CYS A 50 -2.47 11.40 2.75
N SER A 51 -3.25 12.44 3.07
CA SER A 51 -4.70 12.30 3.33
C SER A 51 -5.44 11.74 2.13
N VAL A 52 -5.20 12.29 0.93
CA VAL A 52 -5.82 11.83 -0.32
C VAL A 52 -5.45 10.38 -0.63
N TRP A 53 -4.17 10.01 -0.49
CA TRP A 53 -3.70 8.64 -0.70
C TRP A 53 -4.38 7.66 0.25
N LYS A 54 -4.59 8.03 1.52
CA LYS A 54 -5.31 7.22 2.49
C LYS A 54 -6.74 6.95 2.04
N VAL A 55 -7.47 7.98 1.59
CA VAL A 55 -8.87 7.84 1.13
C VAL A 55 -8.97 6.93 -0.10
N ILE A 56 -8.08 7.11 -1.08
CA ILE A 56 -8.06 6.27 -2.29
C ILE A 56 -7.82 4.81 -1.93
N LEU A 57 -6.81 4.53 -1.10
CA LEU A 57 -6.49 3.16 -0.67
C LEU A 57 -7.62 2.54 0.15
N GLN A 58 -8.24 3.30 1.05
CA GLN A 58 -9.39 2.83 1.82
C GLN A 58 -10.53 2.37 0.92
N ASN A 59 -10.87 3.16 -0.11
CA ASN A 59 -11.94 2.82 -1.04
C ASN A 59 -11.62 1.56 -1.87
N ILE A 60 -10.38 1.43 -2.36
CA ILE A 60 -9.96 0.26 -3.14
C ILE A 60 -9.96 -1.00 -2.26
N ILE A 61 -9.37 -0.93 -1.07
CA ILE A 61 -9.27 -2.06 -0.15
C ILE A 61 -10.65 -2.50 0.33
N HIS A 62 -11.54 -1.55 0.67
CA HIS A 62 -12.90 -1.87 1.09
C HIS A 62 -13.64 -2.69 0.04
N ASN A 63 -13.63 -2.22 -1.21
CA ASN A 63 -14.28 -2.92 -2.31
C ASN A 63 -13.61 -4.26 -2.64
N ALA A 64 -12.28 -4.35 -2.52
CA ALA A 64 -11.55 -5.59 -2.76
C ALA A 64 -11.88 -6.65 -1.69
N VAL A 65 -11.98 -6.24 -0.43
CA VAL A 65 -12.41 -7.12 0.67
C VAL A 65 -13.85 -7.60 0.42
N THR A 66 -14.77 -6.71 0.06
CA THR A 66 -16.15 -7.10 -0.30
C THR A 66 -16.20 -8.15 -1.42
N HIS A 67 -15.36 -7.99 -2.46
CA HIS A 67 -15.27 -8.98 -3.53
C HIS A 67 -14.75 -10.34 -3.03
N THR A 68 -13.76 -10.33 -2.13
CA THR A 68 -13.21 -11.57 -1.56
C THR A 68 -14.18 -12.29 -0.64
N GLU A 69 -14.96 -11.54 0.13
CA GLU A 69 -16.02 -12.06 1.01
C GLU A 69 -17.14 -12.67 0.17
N HIS A 70 -17.55 -12.01 -0.92
CA HIS A 70 -18.51 -12.56 -1.87
C HIS A 70 -18.04 -13.89 -2.48
N ALA A 71 -16.75 -14.00 -2.77
CA ALA A 71 -16.13 -15.23 -3.24
C ALA A 71 -15.87 -16.29 -2.14
N LYS A 72 -16.27 -16.03 -0.89
CA LYS A 72 -16.05 -16.89 0.29
C LYS A 72 -14.57 -17.23 0.54
N ARG A 73 -13.66 -16.34 0.18
CA ARG A 73 -12.20 -16.48 0.40
C ARG A 73 -11.77 -15.63 1.59
N LYS A 74 -10.71 -16.06 2.27
CA LYS A 74 -10.08 -15.31 3.37
C LYS A 74 -8.84 -14.51 2.93
N THR A 75 -8.46 -14.64 1.65
CA THR A 75 -7.24 -14.06 1.10
C THR A 75 -7.61 -13.17 -0.08
N VAL A 76 -7.17 -11.92 -0.02
CA VAL A 76 -7.30 -10.97 -1.14
C VAL A 76 -6.32 -11.36 -2.23
N ILE A 77 -6.82 -11.61 -3.43
CA ILE A 77 -6.02 -11.98 -4.61
C ILE A 77 -5.79 -10.73 -5.45
N ALA A 78 -4.70 -10.68 -6.21
CA ALA A 78 -4.42 -9.59 -7.15
C ALA A 78 -5.60 -9.31 -8.11
N MET A 79 -6.32 -10.36 -8.52
CA MET A 79 -7.51 -10.27 -9.36
C MET A 79 -8.67 -9.51 -8.71
N ASP A 80 -8.85 -9.62 -7.40
CA ASP A 80 -9.91 -8.91 -6.70
C ASP A 80 -9.65 -7.40 -6.75
N VAL A 81 -8.39 -6.99 -6.60
CA VAL A 81 -7.95 -5.59 -6.70
C VAL A 81 -8.05 -5.10 -8.15
N ALA A 82 -7.59 -5.88 -9.12
CA ALA A 82 -7.66 -5.54 -10.55
C ALA A 82 -9.12 -5.36 -11.02
N TYR A 83 -10.04 -6.19 -10.52
CA TYR A 83 -11.46 -6.08 -10.81
C TYR A 83 -12.07 -4.79 -10.26
N VAL A 84 -11.80 -4.45 -9.00
CA VAL A 84 -12.27 -3.21 -8.37
C VAL A 84 -11.76 -1.99 -9.13
N LEU A 85 -10.48 -1.98 -9.49
CA LEU A 85 -9.87 -0.89 -10.23
C LEU A 85 -10.44 -0.74 -11.64
N LYS A 86 -10.73 -1.86 -12.32
CA LYS A 86 -11.44 -1.85 -13.61
C LYS A 86 -12.85 -1.25 -13.48
N HIS A 87 -13.58 -1.57 -12.41
CA HIS A 87 -14.90 -0.97 -12.16
C HIS A 87 -14.81 0.55 -11.93
N GLN A 88 -13.75 1.04 -11.29
CA GLN A 88 -13.51 2.46 -11.07
C GLN A 88 -12.95 3.20 -12.30
N GLY A 89 -12.72 2.50 -13.43
CA GLY A 89 -12.14 3.08 -14.64
C GLY A 89 -10.61 3.19 -14.63
N HIS A 90 -9.93 2.62 -13.64
CA HIS A 90 -8.48 2.62 -13.49
C HIS A 90 -7.89 1.24 -13.83
N THR A 91 -7.99 0.81 -15.08
CA THR A 91 -7.54 -0.53 -15.49
C THR A 91 -6.03 -0.70 -15.31
N LEU A 92 -5.62 -1.66 -14.46
CA LEU A 92 -4.23 -2.09 -14.36
C LEU A 92 -3.94 -3.21 -15.36
N TYR A 93 -2.86 -3.07 -16.11
CA TYR A 93 -2.35 -4.10 -17.00
C TYR A 93 -1.36 -5.00 -16.26
N SER A 94 -1.22 -6.25 -16.72
CA SER A 94 -0.25 -7.23 -16.20
C SER A 94 -0.56 -7.85 -14.83
N PHE A 95 -1.79 -7.70 -14.34
CA PHE A 95 -2.30 -8.43 -13.16
C PHE A 95 -3.49 -9.30 -13.63
N GLY A 96 -3.16 -10.53 -14.04
CA GLY A 96 -4.06 -11.54 -14.62
C GLY A 96 -3.64 -12.92 -14.16
#